data_AF-D3D689-F1
#
_entry.id   AF-D3D689-F1
#
_cell.length_a   1.000
_cell.length_b   1.000
_cell.length_c   1.000
_cell.angle_alpha   90.00
_cell.angle_beta   90.00
_cell.angle_gamma   90.00
#
_symmetry.space_group_name_H-M   'P 1'
#
loop_
_entity.id
_entity.type
_entity.pdbx_description
1 polymer ?
#
loop_
_entity_poly.entity_id
_entity_poly.type
_entity_poly.pdbx_seq_one_letter_code
_entity_poly.pdbx_strand_id
1 'polypeptide(L)'
;VSGNPAFVFLDVDGDEPVETRVETSPGDYIFVPPYVPHREENPDPDVEAVVVIARTTQEAIVVNLGDLGWSEVRLDAPGTPGTEC
;
A
#
# COMPACT_ATOMS: atom_id res chain seq x y z
N VAL A 1 -15.21 -8.59 6.97
CA VAL A 1 -13.79 -8.27 7.27
C VAL A 1 -13.25 -9.39 8.13
N SER A 2 -12.15 -10.04 7.74
CA SER A 2 -11.54 -11.21 8.41
C SER A 2 -10.03 -11.30 8.11
N GLY A 3 -9.31 -12.16 8.85
CA GLY A 3 -7.85 -12.33 8.71
C GLY A 3 -7.04 -11.20 9.37
N ASN A 4 -5.72 -11.19 9.12
CA ASN A 4 -4.77 -10.24 9.70
C ASN A 4 -3.89 -9.60 8.61
N PRO A 5 -4.47 -8.79 7.70
CA PRO A 5 -3.70 -8.15 6.66
C PRO A 5 -2.73 -7.13 7.24
N ALA A 6 -1.62 -6.93 6.55
CA ALA A 6 -0.65 -5.89 6.85
C ALA A 6 -0.61 -4.88 5.70
N PHE A 7 -0.50 -3.61 6.06
CA PHE A 7 -0.35 -2.52 5.10
C PHE A 7 1.04 -1.94 5.23
N VAL A 8 1.71 -1.84 4.09
CA VAL A 8 3.10 -1.42 4.04
C VAL A 8 3.20 -0.17 3.18
N PHE A 9 3.65 0.92 3.79
CA PHE A 9 3.79 2.23 3.17
C PHE A 9 5.26 2.52 2.90
N LEU A 10 5.55 3.11 1.74
CA LEU A 10 6.86 3.67 1.45
C LEU A 10 6.79 5.19 1.52
N ASP A 11 7.49 5.77 2.48
CA ASP A 11 7.78 7.20 2.51
C ASP A 11 8.99 7.46 1.60
N VAL A 12 8.82 8.35 0.62
CA VAL A 12 9.84 8.70 -0.38
C VAL A 12 10.21 10.18 -0.32
N ASP A 13 9.63 10.94 0.62
CA ASP A 13 9.84 12.38 0.74
C ASP A 13 11.10 12.71 1.57
N GLY A 14 11.65 11.73 2.29
CA GLY A 14 12.89 11.84 3.06
C GLY A 14 14.17 11.69 2.22
N ASP A 15 15.33 11.80 2.88
CA ASP A 15 16.64 11.63 2.23
C ASP A 15 16.82 10.22 1.64
N GLU A 16 16.21 9.22 2.26
CA GLU A 16 16.19 7.83 1.82
C GLU A 16 14.78 7.25 1.98
N PRO A 17 14.34 6.32 1.12
CA PRO A 17 13.03 5.70 1.26
C PRO A 17 12.88 4.91 2.57
N VAL A 18 11.77 5.11 3.29
CA VAL A 18 11.50 4.45 4.57
C VAL A 18 10.23 3.62 4.49
N GLU A 19 10.33 2.34 4.86
CA GLU A 19 9.19 1.44 4.92
C GLU A 19 8.54 1.46 6.31
N THR A 20 7.22 1.64 6.35
CA THR A 20 6.42 1.50 7.57
C THR A 20 5.37 0.41 7.39
N ARG A 21 5.39 -0.59 8.28
CA ARG A 21 4.41 -1.69 8.32
C ARG A 21 3.38 -1.45 9.42
N VAL A 22 2.12 -1.61 9.06
CA VAL A 22 0.97 -1.57 9.98
C VAL A 22 0.25 -2.90 9.94
N GLU A 23 0.26 -3.62 11.06
CA GLU A 23 -0.49 -4.86 11.23
C GLU A 23 -1.91 -4.56 11.69
N THR A 24 -2.90 -5.26 11.14
CA THR A 24 -4.32 -5.01 11.43
C THR A 24 -5.05 -6.28 11.84
N SER A 25 -6.16 -6.10 12.55
CA SER A 25 -7.11 -7.13 12.93
C SER A 25 -8.54 -6.75 12.51
N PRO A 26 -9.48 -7.71 12.47
CA PRO A 26 -10.86 -7.41 12.11
C PRO A 26 -11.47 -6.36 13.05
N GLY A 27 -11.92 -5.24 12.47
CA GLY A 27 -12.48 -4.11 13.21
C GLY A 27 -11.56 -2.88 13.25
N ASP A 28 -10.28 -3.03 12.90
CA ASP A 28 -9.36 -1.91 12.73
C ASP A 28 -9.67 -1.13 11.46
N TYR A 29 -9.35 0.16 11.50
CA TYR A 29 -9.45 1.06 10.36
C TYR A 29 -8.09 1.67 10.09
N ILE A 30 -7.70 1.68 8.83
CA ILE A 30 -6.51 2.39 8.37
C ILE A 30 -6.95 3.52 7.46
N PHE A 31 -6.19 4.61 7.48
CA PHE A 31 -6.27 5.63 6.46
C PHE A 31 -5.09 5.44 5.49
N VAL A 32 -5.39 5.18 4.22
CA VAL A 32 -4.39 5.14 3.15
C VAL A 32 -4.34 6.55 2.53
N PRO A 33 -3.25 7.31 2.73
CA PRO A 33 -3.16 8.65 2.17
C PRO A 33 -3.14 8.60 0.65
N PRO A 34 -3.69 9.62 -0.03
CA PRO A 34 -3.58 9.70 -1.48
C PRO A 34 -2.10 9.74 -1.87
N TYR A 35 -1.77 9.06 -2.97
CA TYR A 35 -0.47 9.13 -3.64
C TYR A 35 0.75 8.59 -2.87
N VAL A 36 0.55 7.98 -1.71
CA VAL A 36 1.60 7.24 -1.02
C VAL A 36 1.67 5.82 -1.57
N PRO A 37 2.83 5.37 -2.13
CA PRO A 37 3.00 3.99 -2.54
C PRO A 37 2.77 3.05 -1.35
N HIS A 38 1.88 2.08 -1.54
CA HIS A 38 1.56 1.11 -0.49
C HIS A 38 1.29 -0.27 -1.07
N ARG A 39 1.49 -1.30 -0.24
CA ARG A 39 1.11 -2.69 -0.49
C ARG A 39 0.12 -3.16 0.57
N GLU A 40 -0.79 -4.02 0.13
CA GLU A 40 -1.72 -4.74 0.99
C GLU A 40 -1.29 -6.20 0.98
N GLU A 41 -0.75 -6.68 2.10
CA GLU A 41 -0.13 -8.01 2.19
C GLU A 41 -1.00 -8.93 3.06
N ASN A 42 -1.15 -10.18 2.63
CA ASN A 42 -1.64 -11.26 3.49
C ASN A 42 -0.45 -12.11 3.96
N PRO A 43 0.07 -11.91 5.19
CA PRO A 43 1.24 -12.65 5.68
C PRO A 43 0.93 -14.11 6.02
N ASP A 44 -0.33 -14.48 6.23
CA ASP A 44 -0.76 -15.83 6.53
C ASP A 44 -1.31 -16.51 5.26
N PRO A 45 -0.61 -17.49 4.66
CA PRO A 45 -1.06 -18.17 3.46
C PRO A 45 -2.22 -19.15 3.71
N ASP A 46 -2.43 -19.57 4.96
CA ASP A 46 -3.47 -20.55 5.33
C ASP A 46 -4.79 -19.86 5.69
N VAL A 47 -4.76 -18.55 5.96
CA VAL A 47 -5.93 -17.76 6.36
C VAL A 47 -6.18 -16.63 5.35
N GLU A 48 -7.34 -16.67 4.71
CA GLU A 48 -7.77 -15.61 3.79
C GLU A 48 -8.05 -14.28 4.54
N ALA A 49 -7.39 -13.21 4.11
CA ALA A 49 -7.69 -11.86 4.55
C ALA A 49 -8.76 -11.21 3.67
N VAL A 50 -9.83 -10.70 4.29
CA VAL A 50 -10.92 -9.99 3.61
C VAL A 50 -10.99 -8.56 4.13
N VAL A 51 -10.67 -7.59 3.27
CA VAL A 51 -10.71 -6.16 3.57
C VAL A 51 -11.86 -5.45 2.85
N VAL A 52 -12.29 -4.31 3.37
CA VAL A 52 -13.27 -3.43 2.71
C VAL A 52 -12.58 -2.09 2.46
N ILE A 53 -12.47 -1.71 1.20
CA ILE A 53 -11.84 -0.44 0.79
C ILE A 53 -12.95 0.55 0.43
N ALA A 54 -12.98 1.68 1.13
CA ALA A 54 -13.85 2.80 0.80
C ALA A 54 -13.04 3.89 0.10
N ARG A 55 -13.45 4.27 -1.11
CA ARG A 55 -12.83 5.37 -1.88
C ARG A 55 -13.88 6.11 -2.71
N THR A 56 -13.63 7.39 -2.98
CA THR A 56 -14.58 8.28 -3.67
C THR A 56 -14.60 8.10 -5.19
N THR A 57 -13.54 7.58 -5.80
CA THR A 57 -13.44 7.30 -7.23
C THR A 57 -13.03 5.85 -7.49
N GLN A 58 -13.39 5.30 -8.66
CA GLN A 58 -13.04 3.92 -9.02
C GLN A 58 -11.72 3.77 -9.77
N GLU A 59 -11.05 4.85 -10.20
CA GLU A 59 -9.74 4.76 -10.84
C GLU A 59 -8.67 4.38 -9.82
N ALA A 60 -8.41 3.07 -9.73
CA ALA A 60 -7.26 2.54 -9.01
C ALA A 60 -6.13 2.33 -10.02
N ILE A 61 -4.95 2.83 -9.70
CA ILE A 61 -3.73 2.33 -10.32
C ILE A 61 -3.25 1.20 -9.42
N VAL A 62 -3.52 -0.04 -9.81
CA VAL A 62 -3.00 -1.23 -9.13
C VAL A 62 -1.95 -1.85 -10.02
N VAL A 63 -0.76 -2.03 -9.48
CA VAL A 63 0.37 -2.67 -10.15
C VAL A 63 0.71 -3.93 -9.37
N ASN A 64 0.70 -5.08 -10.04
CA ASN A 64 1.19 -6.33 -9.45
C ASN A 64 2.72 -6.35 -9.57
N LEU A 65 3.39 -6.59 -8.45
CA LEU A 65 4.85 -6.73 -8.37
C LEU A 65 5.25 -8.21 -8.38
N GLY A 66 6.46 -8.52 -8.83
CA GLY A 66 7.00 -9.87 -8.84
C GLY A 66 7.49 -10.35 -7.47
N ASP A 67 7.86 -9.41 -6.61
CA ASP A 67 8.23 -9.65 -5.21
C ASP A 67 7.74 -8.52 -4.28
N LEU A 68 8.06 -8.61 -2.99
CA LEU A 68 7.69 -7.60 -1.98
C LEU A 68 8.65 -6.42 -1.91
N GLY A 69 9.64 -6.36 -2.80
CA GLY A 69 10.59 -5.28 -2.91
C GLY A 69 10.03 -4.06 -3.66
N TRP A 70 10.67 -2.92 -3.45
CA TRP A 70 10.33 -1.65 -4.13
C TRP A 70 11.15 -1.42 -5.40
N SER A 71 12.07 -2.32 -5.73
CA SER A 71 13.00 -2.18 -6.87
C SER A 71 12.30 -2.08 -8.22
N GLU A 72 11.11 -2.68 -8.35
CA GLU A 72 10.28 -2.62 -9.56
C GLU A 72 9.37 -1.38 -9.60
N VAL A 73 9.25 -0.64 -8.50
CA VAL A 73 8.38 0.54 -8.39
C VAL A 73 9.09 1.77 -8.94
N ARG A 74 8.54 2.34 -10.02
CA ARG A 74 9.00 3.60 -10.59
C ARG A 74 8.21 4.77 -10.02
N LEU A 75 8.87 5.53 -9.14
CA LEU A 75 8.29 6.72 -8.52
C LEU A 75 8.10 7.88 -9.52
N ASP A 76 8.74 7.82 -10.69
CA ASP A 76 8.62 8.81 -11.76
C ASP A 76 7.57 8.44 -12.84
N ALA A 77 6.88 7.30 -12.69
CA ALA A 77 5.88 6.85 -13.65
C ALA A 77 4.60 7.71 -13.63
N PRO A 78 3.90 7.87 -14.78
CA PRO A 78 2.64 8.59 -14.83
C PRO A 78 1.61 7.93 -13.88
N GLY A 79 1.14 8.71 -12.89
CA GLY A 79 0.31 8.21 -11.78
C GLY A 79 0.92 8.47 -10.40
N THR A 80 2.21 8.82 -10.34
CA THR A 80 2.87 9.33 -9.12
C THR A 80 2.91 10.86 -9.17
N PRO A 81 2.18 11.60 -8.31
CA PRO A 81 2.40 13.03 -8.20
C PRO A 81 3.63 13.26 -7.33
N GLY A 82 4.70 13.78 -7.95
CA GLY A 82 5.91 14.12 -7.25
C GLY A 82 6.98 14.74 -8.14
N THR A 83 6.68 15.82 -8.88
CA THR A 83 7.73 16.81 -9.27
C THR A 83 7.16 18.22 -9.53
N GLU A 84 6.17 18.68 -8.76
CA GLU A 84 5.88 20.12 -8.72
C GLU A 84 5.90 20.56 -7.26
N CYS A 85 6.96 21.29 -6.91
CA CYS A 85 7.10 22.03 -5.65
C CYS A 85 6.07 23.16 -5.54
#